data_AF-A0A151K3E6-F1
#
_entry.id   AF-A0A151K3E6-F1
#
_cell.length_a   1.000
_cell.length_b   1.000
_cell.length_c   1.000
_cell.angle_alpha   90.00
_cell.angle_beta   90.00
_cell.angle_gamma   90.00
#
_symmetry.space_group_name_H-M   'P 1'
#
loop_
_entity.id
_entity.type
_entity.pdbx_description
1 polymer ?
#
loop_
_entity_poly.entity_id
_entity_poly.type
_entity_poly.pdbx_seq_one_letter_code
_entity_poly.pdbx_strand_id
1 'polypeptide(L)'
;CYGVSACHNIHKIDLLWNDVNAIISHLFGVKNVFFGTYNQSKVVLKKLAHSSELKALDVTLCNELHLGYPCSNVPLDRYKADFYNLIRKIITSDFSKDDTSRLRLCPTIRHLDDLFYNVHLNNKHIDPTQYLINLWTLVSINPEPLILQVNYNI
;
A
#
# COMPACT_ATOMS: atom_id res chain seq x y z
N CYS A 1 -3.12 -8.86 -4.72
CA CYS A 1 -3.58 -8.58 -3.34
C CYS A 1 -2.34 -8.29 -2.51
N TYR A 2 -2.36 -7.26 -1.67
CA TYR A 2 -1.20 -6.84 -0.87
C TYR A 2 -1.42 -7.29 0.58
N GLY A 3 -0.50 -8.09 1.11
CA GLY A 3 -0.59 -8.74 2.43
C GLY A 3 -0.44 -10.26 2.36
N VAL A 4 -0.15 -10.91 3.50
CA VAL A 4 0.16 -12.35 3.55
C VAL A 4 -0.95 -13.23 4.15
N SER A 5 -1.78 -12.70 5.04
CA SER A 5 -2.70 -13.51 5.85
C SER A 5 -4.04 -13.85 5.16
N ALA A 6 -4.57 -12.94 4.34
CA ALA A 6 -5.93 -13.07 3.79
C ALA A 6 -5.98 -13.16 2.25
N CYS A 7 -4.88 -12.90 1.54
CA CYS A 7 -4.90 -12.82 0.08
C CYS A 7 -5.28 -14.14 -0.60
N HIS A 8 -4.87 -15.28 -0.03
CA HIS A 8 -5.24 -16.59 -0.56
C HIS A 8 -6.73 -16.89 -0.45
N ASN A 9 -7.43 -16.25 0.49
CA ASN A 9 -8.85 -16.50 0.76
C ASN A 9 -9.77 -15.42 0.18
N ILE A 10 -9.24 -14.43 -0.56
CA ILE A 10 -10.03 -13.31 -1.06
C ILE A 10 -11.16 -13.74 -2.01
N HIS A 11 -10.97 -14.86 -2.73
CA HIS A 11 -11.97 -15.43 -3.63
C HIS A 11 -13.12 -16.14 -2.90
N LYS A 12 -12.98 -16.39 -1.58
CA LYS A 12 -13.99 -17.03 -0.72
C LYS A 12 -14.85 -15.99 0.01
N ILE A 13 -14.72 -14.72 -0.34
CA ILE A 13 -15.45 -13.63 0.30
C ILE A 13 -16.70 -13.35 -0.52
N ASP A 14 -17.86 -13.48 0.13
CA ASP A 14 -19.14 -13.11 -0.46
C ASP A 14 -19.35 -11.61 -0.28
N LEU A 15 -19.40 -10.88 -1.39
CA LEU A 15 -19.57 -9.42 -1.36
C LEU A 15 -21.03 -9.05 -1.12
N LEU A 16 -21.25 -8.17 -0.13
CA LEU A 16 -22.55 -7.64 0.23
C LEU A 16 -22.80 -6.34 -0.56
N TRP A 17 -23.29 -6.49 -1.79
CA TRP A 17 -23.49 -5.36 -2.72
C TRP A 17 -24.63 -4.40 -2.34
N ASN A 18 -25.53 -4.81 -1.44
CA ASN A 18 -26.80 -4.12 -1.14
C ASN A 18 -26.94 -3.61 0.30
N ASP A 19 -25.85 -3.46 1.05
CA ASP A 19 -25.95 -3.06 2.46
C ASP A 19 -25.89 -1.53 2.61
N VAL A 20 -26.70 -0.97 3.52
CA VAL A 20 -26.85 0.48 3.78
C VAL A 20 -25.50 1.17 4.09
N ASN A 21 -24.52 0.39 4.51
CA ASN A 21 -23.13 0.79 4.71
C ASN A 21 -22.40 1.26 3.44
N ALA A 22 -22.78 0.76 2.26
CA ALA A 22 -22.24 1.21 0.97
C ALA A 22 -22.63 2.68 0.67
N ILE A 23 -23.84 3.08 1.09
CA ILE A 23 -24.35 4.45 0.95
C ILE A 23 -23.59 5.41 1.88
N ILE A 24 -23.28 4.97 3.11
CA ILE A 24 -22.51 5.75 4.08
C ILE A 24 -21.05 5.92 3.62
N SER A 25 -20.41 4.88 3.07
CA SER A 25 -19.05 5.00 2.51
C SER A 25 -18.97 5.96 1.31
N HIS A 26 -20.06 6.10 0.54
CA HIS A 26 -20.18 7.10 -0.52
C HIS A 26 -20.33 8.54 0.03
N LEU A 27 -21.02 8.72 1.16
CA LEU A 27 -21.18 10.04 1.81
C LEU A 27 -19.89 10.57 2.44
N PHE A 28 -19.04 9.70 2.98
CA PHE A 28 -17.78 10.09 3.64
C PHE A 28 -16.56 10.13 2.70
N GLY A 29 -16.77 10.09 1.38
CA GLY A 29 -15.68 10.21 0.40
C GLY A 29 -14.68 9.05 0.40
N VAL A 30 -15.00 7.93 1.04
CA VAL A 30 -14.12 6.76 1.17
C VAL A 30 -14.21 5.95 -0.13
N LYS A 31 -13.51 6.41 -1.17
CA LYS A 31 -13.40 5.67 -2.42
C LYS A 31 -12.81 4.29 -2.12
N ASN A 32 -13.43 3.23 -2.65
CA ASN A 32 -12.87 1.87 -2.76
C ASN A 32 -12.99 0.92 -1.55
N VAL A 33 -14.00 1.08 -0.68
CA VAL A 33 -14.29 0.11 0.40
C VAL A 33 -15.51 -0.76 0.03
N PHE A 34 -15.40 -2.07 0.23
CA PHE A 34 -16.42 -3.07 -0.01
C PHE A 34 -16.66 -3.86 1.27
N PHE A 35 -17.92 -4.25 1.50
CA PHE A 35 -18.29 -5.09 2.63
C PHE A 35 -18.57 -6.51 2.14
N GLY A 36 -18.25 -7.50 2.97
CA GLY A 36 -18.50 -8.89 2.64
C GLY A 36 -18.55 -9.78 3.86
N THR A 37 -18.72 -11.07 3.61
CA THR A 37 -18.66 -12.12 4.62
C THR A 37 -17.63 -13.18 4.23
N TYR A 38 -16.86 -13.63 5.21
CA TYR A 38 -15.91 -14.74 5.11
C TYR A 38 -16.10 -15.66 6.31
N ASN A 39 -16.45 -16.93 6.10
CA ASN A 39 -16.74 -17.89 7.17
C ASN A 39 -17.68 -17.32 8.24
N GLN A 40 -18.82 -16.76 7.83
CA GLN A 40 -19.82 -16.12 8.70
C GLN A 40 -19.34 -14.86 9.44
N SER A 41 -18.07 -14.45 9.28
CA SER A 41 -17.52 -13.22 9.84
C SER A 41 -17.69 -12.07 8.85
N LYS A 42 -18.06 -10.89 9.36
CA LYS A 42 -18.10 -9.66 8.55
C LYS A 42 -16.68 -9.21 8.26
N VAL A 43 -16.42 -8.87 7.00
CA VAL A 43 -15.11 -8.38 6.53
C VAL A 43 -15.27 -7.09 5.73
N VAL A 44 -14.22 -6.28 5.76
CA VAL A 44 -14.10 -5.05 4.98
C VAL A 44 -12.94 -5.22 4.02
N LEU A 45 -13.20 -5.06 2.72
CA LEU A 45 -12.19 -5.08 1.69
C LEU A 45 -11.94 -3.66 1.22
N LYS A 46 -10.67 -3.29 1.09
CA LYS A 46 -10.29 -2.00 0.53
C LYS A 46 -9.48 -2.24 -0.73
N LYS A 47 -9.97 -1.71 -1.86
CA LYS A 47 -9.19 -1.72 -3.10
C LYS A 47 -8.05 -0.71 -2.93
N LEU A 48 -6.84 -1.17 -3.23
CA LEU A 48 -5.60 -0.44 -2.97
C LEU A 48 -5.55 0.88 -3.75
N ALA A 49 -5.87 0.85 -5.04
CA ALA A 49 -5.86 2.02 -5.92
C ALA A 49 -6.83 1.88 -7.08
N HIS A 50 -7.15 3.00 -7.71
CA HIS A 50 -7.74 3.09 -9.02
C HIS A 50 -6.76 2.68 -10.13
N SER A 51 -7.26 2.22 -11.28
CA SER A 51 -6.43 1.74 -12.39
C SER A 51 -5.46 2.80 -12.94
N SER A 52 -5.86 4.08 -12.90
CA SER A 52 -5.00 5.20 -13.29
C SER A 52 -3.83 5.41 -12.33
N GLU A 53 -4.03 5.17 -11.03
CA GLU A 53 -2.98 5.30 -10.00
C GLU A 53 -1.98 4.14 -10.12
N LEU A 54 -2.48 2.92 -10.38
CA LEU A 54 -1.62 1.76 -10.67
C LEU A 54 -0.80 1.99 -11.94
N LYS A 55 -1.41 2.51 -13.01
CA LYS A 55 -0.70 2.84 -14.25
C LYS A 55 0.38 3.91 -14.03
N ALA A 56 0.10 4.92 -13.20
CA ALA A 56 1.09 5.94 -12.85
C ALA A 56 2.26 5.34 -12.06
N LEU A 57 1.99 4.42 -11.12
CA LEU A 57 3.04 3.68 -10.42
C LEU A 57 3.88 2.86 -11.41
N ASP A 58 3.26 2.12 -12.32
CA ASP A 58 3.97 1.30 -13.31
C ASP A 58 4.92 2.17 -14.14
N VAL A 59 4.46 3.33 -14.62
CA VAL A 59 5.30 4.28 -15.37
C VAL A 59 6.48 4.77 -14.52
N THR A 60 6.24 5.18 -13.28
CA THR A 60 7.31 5.63 -12.37
C THR A 60 8.31 4.51 -12.09
N LEU A 61 7.83 3.31 -11.81
CA LEU A 61 8.67 2.14 -11.55
C LEU A 61 9.55 1.80 -12.75
N CYS A 62 8.98 1.76 -13.96
CA CYS A 62 9.77 1.50 -15.17
C CYS A 62 10.87 2.56 -15.34
N ASN A 63 10.57 3.83 -15.09
CA ASN A 63 11.53 4.93 -15.22
C ASN A 63 12.68 4.82 -14.20
N GLU A 64 12.38 4.57 -12.93
CA GLU A 64 13.38 4.41 -11.86
C GLU A 64 14.27 3.17 -12.08
N LEU A 65 13.72 2.13 -12.71
CA LEU A 65 14.47 0.93 -13.09
C LEU A 65 15.18 1.04 -14.45
N HIS A 66 15.05 2.18 -15.14
CA HIS A 66 15.57 2.41 -16.48
C HIS A 66 15.09 1.37 -17.51
N LEU A 67 13.81 1.00 -17.43
CA LEU A 67 13.14 0.04 -18.31
C LEU A 67 12.17 0.76 -19.26
N GLY A 68 11.97 0.19 -20.45
CA GLY A 68 10.92 0.67 -21.37
C GLY A 68 9.52 0.32 -20.85
N TYR A 69 8.58 1.27 -20.96
CA TYR A 69 7.17 1.02 -20.61
C TYR A 69 6.43 0.35 -21.79
N PRO A 70 5.63 -0.71 -21.54
CA PRO A 70 5.38 -1.36 -20.25
C PRO A 70 6.52 -2.30 -19.83
N CYS A 71 7.01 -2.18 -18.59
CA CYS A 71 8.10 -3.01 -18.05
C CYS A 71 7.62 -4.36 -17.47
N SER A 72 6.77 -5.06 -18.23
CA SER A 72 6.14 -6.33 -17.81
C SER A 72 7.14 -7.49 -17.68
N ASN A 73 6.86 -8.45 -16.78
CA ASN A 73 7.62 -9.70 -16.57
C ASN A 73 9.08 -9.53 -16.10
N VAL A 74 9.38 -8.40 -15.46
CA VAL A 74 10.71 -8.15 -14.94
C VAL A 74 10.79 -8.63 -13.48
N PRO A 75 11.63 -9.62 -13.14
CA PRO A 75 11.87 -10.02 -11.76
C PRO A 75 12.53 -8.86 -11.01
N LEU A 76 11.71 -8.10 -10.27
CA LEU A 76 12.09 -6.87 -9.57
C LEU A 76 13.17 -7.11 -8.49
N ASP A 77 13.24 -8.33 -7.97
CA ASP A 77 14.25 -8.83 -7.03
C ASP A 77 15.67 -8.80 -7.60
N ARG A 78 15.82 -8.74 -8.93
CA ARG A 78 17.12 -8.69 -9.61
C ARG A 78 17.66 -7.28 -9.83
N TYR A 79 16.84 -6.25 -9.58
CA TYR A 79 17.22 -4.87 -9.81
C TYR A 79 17.70 -4.23 -8.50
N LYS A 80 18.89 -3.62 -8.54
CA LYS A 80 19.45 -2.83 -7.43
C LYS A 80 18.81 -1.44 -7.37
N ALA A 81 17.49 -1.35 -7.31
CA ALA A 81 16.86 -0.10 -6.92
C ALA A 81 16.94 0.05 -5.40
N ASP A 82 17.35 1.23 -4.95
CA ASP A 82 17.35 1.57 -3.54
C ASP A 82 15.94 1.98 -3.11
N PHE A 83 15.08 0.99 -2.94
CA PHE A 83 13.69 1.19 -2.56
C PHE A 83 13.56 1.89 -1.21
N TYR A 84 14.53 1.74 -0.29
CA TYR A 84 14.53 2.47 0.98
C TYR A 84 14.70 3.97 0.75
N ASN A 85 15.64 4.38 -0.09
CA ASN A 85 15.80 5.78 -0.45
C ASN A 85 14.59 6.34 -1.23
N LEU A 86 13.95 5.53 -2.10
CA LEU A 86 12.70 5.93 -2.76
C LEU A 86 11.56 6.15 -1.75
N ILE A 87 11.39 5.25 -0.77
CA ILE A 87 10.43 5.40 0.34
C ILE A 87 10.71 6.68 1.11
N ARG A 88 11.97 6.89 1.52
CA ARG A 88 12.40 8.08 2.26
C ARG A 88 12.09 9.36 1.48
N LYS A 89 12.39 9.39 0.18
CA LYS A 89 12.11 10.55 -0.69
C LYS A 89 10.62 10.88 -0.76
N ILE A 90 9.74 9.88 -0.90
CA ILE A 90 8.29 10.07 -0.96
C ILE A 90 7.74 10.63 0.36
N ILE A 91 8.19 10.10 1.50
CA ILE A 91 7.68 10.49 2.82
C ILE A 91 8.18 11.89 3.24
N THR A 92 9.28 12.35 2.64
CA THR A 92 9.97 13.59 3.00
C THR A 92 9.82 14.71 1.98
N SER A 93 9.02 14.51 0.92
CA SER A 93 8.81 15.54 -0.10
C SER A 93 8.14 16.79 0.50
N ASP A 94 8.68 17.96 0.15
CA ASP A 94 8.25 19.27 0.65
C ASP A 94 6.82 19.58 0.19
N PHE A 95 5.93 19.87 1.14
CA PHE A 95 4.53 20.21 0.91
C PHE A 95 4.32 21.36 -0.07
N SER A 96 5.24 22.32 -0.11
CA SER A 96 5.15 23.47 -1.02
C SER A 96 5.46 23.11 -2.48
N LYS A 97 6.05 21.93 -2.73
CA LYS A 97 6.52 21.49 -4.05
C LYS A 97 5.84 20.23 -4.57
N ASP A 98 5.27 19.41 -3.68
CA ASP A 98 4.60 18.16 -4.02
C ASP A 98 3.40 17.91 -3.08
N ASP A 99 2.20 18.14 -3.62
CA ASP A 99 0.90 17.85 -3.00
C ASP A 99 0.57 16.36 -3.02
N THR A 100 1.18 15.58 -3.93
CA THR A 100 0.71 14.26 -4.30
C THR A 100 1.12 13.13 -3.34
N SER A 101 2.06 13.41 -2.42
CA SER A 101 2.53 12.43 -1.43
C SER A 101 1.48 12.13 -0.36
N ARG A 102 1.08 10.85 -0.29
CA ARG A 102 -0.05 10.37 0.51
C ARG A 102 0.31 10.00 1.95
N LEU A 103 1.58 9.72 2.22
CA LEU A 103 2.12 9.47 3.56
C LEU A 103 3.21 10.49 3.87
N ARG A 104 3.08 11.19 4.99
CA ARG A 104 4.05 12.21 5.44
C ARG A 104 4.37 12.00 6.90
N LEU A 105 5.63 12.17 7.26
CA LEU A 105 6.06 12.30 8.65
C LEU A 105 6.06 13.78 9.02
N CYS A 106 5.24 14.16 10.02
CA CYS A 106 5.41 15.43 10.74
C CYS A 106 6.83 15.50 11.34
N PRO A 107 7.36 16.70 11.65
CA PRO A 107 8.65 17.23 11.18
C PRO A 107 9.92 16.61 11.78
N THR A 108 10.02 15.29 11.90
CA THR A 108 11.32 14.61 12.07
C THR A 108 11.32 13.22 11.44
N ILE A 109 12.14 13.06 10.41
CA ILE A 109 12.43 11.77 9.74
C ILE A 109 13.16 10.77 10.63
N ARG A 110 13.57 11.20 11.83
CA ARG A 110 14.35 10.41 12.79
C ARG A 110 13.60 9.16 13.26
N HIS A 111 12.27 9.15 13.14
CA HIS A 111 11.41 8.05 13.60
C HIS A 111 10.84 7.22 12.44
N LEU A 112 11.45 7.26 11.24
CA LEU A 112 11.00 6.47 10.10
C LEU A 112 11.13 4.96 10.36
N ASP A 113 12.25 4.55 10.98
CA ASP A 113 12.46 3.15 11.33
C ASP A 113 11.51 2.71 12.46
N ASP A 114 11.22 3.60 13.41
CA ASP A 114 10.22 3.38 14.46
C ASP A 114 8.81 3.19 13.88
N LEU A 115 8.44 4.01 12.88
CA LEU A 115 7.15 3.91 12.17
C LEU A 115 6.99 2.54 11.51
N PHE A 116 8.05 2.01 10.90
CA PHE A 116 7.97 0.74 10.18
C PHE A 116 8.40 -0.48 10.99
N TYR A 117 8.83 -0.30 12.24
CA TYR A 117 9.33 -1.39 13.07
C TYR A 117 8.34 -2.56 13.19
N ASN A 118 7.08 -2.27 13.53
CA ASN A 118 6.03 -3.29 13.63
C ASN A 118 5.73 -3.94 12.27
N VAL A 119 5.74 -3.14 11.20
CA VAL A 119 5.55 -3.64 9.83
C VAL A 119 6.70 -4.58 9.44
N HIS A 120 7.94 -4.26 9.83
CA HIS A 120 9.11 -5.10 9.62
C HIS A 120 9.02 -6.42 10.38
N LEU A 121 8.70 -6.38 11.68
CA LEU A 121 8.54 -7.58 12.52
C LEU A 121 7.50 -8.55 11.96
N ASN A 122 6.36 -8.03 11.49
CA ASN A 122 5.27 -8.82 10.92
C ASN A 122 5.63 -9.45 9.56
N ASN A 123 6.67 -8.97 8.88
CA ASN A 123 7.07 -9.42 7.56
C ASN A 123 8.49 -10.01 7.53
N LYS A 124 9.07 -10.35 8.70
CA LYS A 124 10.46 -10.86 8.84
C LYS A 124 10.77 -12.14 8.04
N HIS A 125 9.74 -12.86 7.60
CA HIS A 125 9.85 -14.10 6.82
C HIS A 125 9.77 -13.88 5.30
N ILE A 126 9.51 -12.65 4.87
CA ILE A 126 9.48 -12.26 3.46
C ILE A 126 10.90 -11.88 3.03
N ASP A 127 11.24 -12.16 1.78
CA ASP A 127 12.48 -11.67 1.17
C ASP A 127 12.63 -10.14 1.39
N PRO A 128 13.81 -9.63 1.83
CA PRO A 128 13.99 -8.21 2.15
C PRO A 128 13.69 -7.26 0.99
N THR A 129 14.02 -7.65 -0.25
CA THR A 129 13.75 -6.84 -1.44
C THR A 129 12.25 -6.80 -1.72
N GLN A 130 11.59 -7.95 -1.67
CA GLN A 130 10.13 -8.03 -1.83
C GLN A 130 9.38 -7.26 -0.74
N TYR A 131 9.88 -7.29 0.51
CA TYR A 131 9.34 -6.51 1.61
C TYR A 131 9.41 -5.00 1.32
N LEU A 132 10.57 -4.50 0.88
CA LEU A 132 10.75 -3.07 0.55
C LEU A 132 9.91 -2.64 -0.65
N ILE A 133 9.77 -3.48 -1.69
CA ILE A 133 8.88 -3.23 -2.83
C ILE A 133 7.42 -3.11 -2.37
N ASN A 134 6.97 -4.02 -1.51
CA ASN A 134 5.61 -3.98 -0.96
C ASN A 134 5.39 -2.72 -0.11
N LEU A 135 6.35 -2.37 0.74
CA LEU A 135 6.29 -1.17 1.59
C LEU A 135 6.25 0.10 0.74
N TRP A 136 7.14 0.21 -0.25
CA TRP A 136 7.18 1.32 -1.21
C TRP A 136 5.85 1.48 -1.96
N THR A 137 5.27 0.37 -2.41
CA THR A 137 3.97 0.37 -3.09
C THR A 137 2.86 0.92 -2.19
N LEU A 138 2.81 0.47 -0.93
CA LEU A 138 1.81 0.93 0.04
C LEU A 138 2.00 2.42 0.33
N VAL A 139 3.21 2.89 0.62
CA VAL A 139 3.52 4.31 0.87
C VAL A 139 3.14 5.21 -0.32
N SER A 140 3.40 4.73 -1.54
CA SER A 140 3.22 5.51 -2.77
C SER A 140 1.75 5.65 -3.17
N ILE A 141 0.96 4.58 -2.97
CA ILE A 141 -0.40 4.49 -3.52
C ILE A 141 -1.46 4.65 -2.45
N ASN A 142 -1.32 3.91 -1.35
CA ASN A 142 -2.34 3.85 -0.31
C ASN A 142 -1.68 3.43 1.02
N PRO A 143 -1.36 4.42 1.87
CA PRO A 143 -0.66 4.17 3.12
C PRO A 143 -1.58 3.81 4.29
N GLU A 144 -2.90 3.81 4.11
CA GLU A 144 -3.87 3.52 5.18
C GLU A 144 -3.68 2.10 5.78
N PRO A 145 -3.37 1.04 4.99
CA PRO A 145 -3.01 -0.27 5.54
C PRO A 145 -1.76 -0.24 6.43
N LEU A 146 -0.81 0.67 6.18
CA LEU A 146 0.38 0.81 7.02
C LEU A 146 0.01 1.42 8.38
N ILE A 147 -0.81 2.48 8.38
CA ILE A 147 -1.27 3.14 9.61
C ILE A 147 -2.00 2.14 10.53
N LEU A 148 -2.80 1.23 9.96
CA LEU A 148 -3.48 0.19 10.73
C LEU A 148 -2.50 -0.83 11.35
N GLN A 149 -1.43 -1.18 10.65
CA GLN A 149 -0.42 -2.11 11.18
C GLN A 149 0.48 -1.49 12.25
N VAL A 150 0.70 -0.18 12.19
CA VAL A 150 1.47 0.55 13.21
C VAL A 150 0.70 0.63 14.53
N ASN A 151 -0.62 0.84 14.47
CA ASN A 151 -1.47 1.09 15.63
C ASN A 151 -2.05 -0.16 16.32
N TYR A 152 -1.79 -1.37 15.83
CA TYR A 152 -2.44 -2.58 16.36
C TYR A 152 -1.86 -3.11 17.70
N ASN A 153 -0.99 -2.37 18.39
CA ASN A 153 -0.39 -2.75 19.69
C ASN A 153 -0.12 -1.55 20.64
N ILE A 154 -1.07 -0.59 20.73
CA ILE A 154 -1.21 0.29 21.91
C ILE A 154 -2.48 -0.13 22.65
#